data_AF-A0A831S5M2-F1
#
_entry.id   AF-A0A831S5M2-F1
#
_cell.length_a   1.000
_cell.length_b   1.000
_cell.length_c   1.000
_cell.angle_alpha   90.00
_cell.angle_beta   90.00
_cell.angle_gamma   90.00
#
_symmetry.space_group_name_H-M   'P 1'
#
loop_
_entity.id
_entity.type
_entity.pdbx_description
1 polymer ?
#
loop_
_entity_poly.entity_id
_entity_poly.type
_entity_poly.pdbx_seq_one_letter_code
_entity_poly.pdbx_strand_id
1 'polypeptide(L)'
;MDDKNNTKELQVLDEMGNKVREITKFEQTVEGLKEIVKASALIKVLDVRDRDKIAVVKSKRLELRKIEIDIERRGLGYRRVFSDINKEISSKEKELKKITSPEIGRLARIEEESENVMLLEKRKALLPARRERLMEIDSTGCYICEEKYLLEMDADTFEKYINDSVANKNERNRIKAEDEAEAKRKTEREQINLDRMALEAEKKKIEDQKEADRIAEEKKAEDARIAKEEEDEEIYQKEQAYRVGLLGSRKKDLEEIGDKVPMLEDRLMLAMDDNEYTTYYNNRVTAKNTADKQAIEDNKRADEEARVAKEKADTQLIEDKRLADEAEEAEKERIEKEEKDRKAEMEKKELYKKFLKINGWTPETRDQFESREVEGGYELWKKVGVFKK
;
A
#
# COMPACT_ATOMS: atom_id res chain seq x y z
N MET A 1 17.96 -16.58 60.51
CA MET A 1 18.76 -17.30 61.53
C MET A 1 20.24 -17.30 61.12
N ASP A 2 20.69 -16.25 60.41
CA ASP A 2 21.82 -16.37 59.47
C ASP A 2 23.09 -15.65 59.93
N ASP A 3 23.00 -14.76 60.93
CA ASP A 3 24.17 -14.02 61.43
C ASP A 3 25.17 -14.88 62.21
N LYS A 4 24.73 -16.01 62.79
CA LYS A 4 25.60 -16.90 63.57
C LYS A 4 26.50 -17.81 62.71
N ASN A 5 26.15 -18.04 61.45
CA ASN A 5 26.99 -18.82 60.55
C ASN A 5 28.09 -17.97 59.92
N ASN A 6 27.79 -16.72 59.59
CA ASN A 6 28.75 -15.78 59.02
C ASN A 6 29.93 -15.50 59.97
N THR A 7 29.68 -15.48 61.29
CA THR A 7 30.74 -15.29 62.30
C THR A 7 31.72 -16.46 62.37
N LYS A 8 31.28 -17.70 62.11
CA LYS A 8 32.16 -18.89 62.12
C LYS A 8 33.04 -18.93 60.88
N GLU A 9 32.51 -18.57 59.71
CA GLU A 9 33.31 -18.51 58.47
C GLU A 9 34.42 -17.47 58.56
N LEU A 10 34.11 -16.29 59.13
CA LEU A 10 35.11 -15.25 59.37
C LEU A 10 36.22 -15.73 60.31
N GLN A 11 35.89 -16.45 61.39
CA GLN A 11 36.89 -17.03 62.30
C GLN A 11 37.80 -18.03 61.59
N VAL A 12 37.25 -18.90 60.73
CA VAL A 12 38.04 -19.87 59.97
C VAL A 12 38.97 -19.17 58.97
N LEU A 13 38.50 -18.12 58.30
CA LEU A 13 39.33 -17.33 57.39
C LEU A 13 40.46 -16.61 58.12
N ASP A 14 40.21 -16.07 59.30
CA ASP A 14 41.23 -15.41 60.12
C ASP A 14 42.27 -16.43 60.62
N GLU A 15 41.83 -17.62 61.05
CA GLU A 15 42.72 -18.73 61.40
C GLU A 15 43.57 -19.20 60.21
N MET A 16 42.98 -19.30 59.01
CA MET A 16 43.72 -19.62 57.79
C MET A 16 44.72 -18.52 57.44
N GLY A 17 44.33 -17.25 57.56
CA GLY A 17 45.20 -16.09 57.36
C GLY A 17 46.39 -16.12 58.33
N ASN A 18 46.16 -16.46 59.59
CA ASN A 18 47.21 -16.62 60.59
C ASN A 18 48.13 -17.80 60.28
N LYS A 19 47.58 -18.97 59.90
CA LYS A 19 48.38 -20.13 59.47
C LYS A 19 49.22 -19.82 58.24
N VAL A 20 48.69 -19.09 57.27
CA VAL A 20 49.43 -18.62 56.09
C VAL A 20 50.57 -17.68 56.50
N ARG A 21 50.31 -16.73 57.39
CA ARG A 21 51.37 -15.84 57.92
C ARG A 21 52.44 -16.63 58.68
N GLU A 22 52.07 -17.66 59.43
CA GLU A 22 53.03 -18.51 60.14
C GLU A 22 53.85 -19.36 59.19
N ILE A 23 53.21 -20.00 58.21
CA ILE A 23 53.87 -20.81 57.19
C ILE A 23 54.87 -19.94 56.41
N THR A 24 54.52 -18.69 56.08
CA THR A 24 55.34 -17.78 55.25
C THR A 24 56.43 -16.98 55.99
N LYS A 25 56.72 -17.31 57.27
CA LYS A 25 57.84 -16.67 57.99
C LYS A 25 59.18 -17.16 57.44
N PHE A 26 59.92 -16.25 56.81
CA PHE A 26 61.34 -16.43 56.58
C PHE A 26 62.09 -16.33 57.91
N GLU A 27 63.12 -17.16 58.12
CA GLU A 27 63.95 -17.12 59.33
C GLU A 27 64.68 -15.78 59.50
N GLN A 28 65.00 -15.12 58.39
CA GLN A 28 65.65 -13.81 58.38
C GLN A 28 64.61 -12.72 58.13
N THR A 29 64.54 -11.75 59.04
CA THR A 29 63.74 -10.54 58.85
C THR A 29 64.43 -9.58 57.90
N VAL A 30 63.68 -8.67 57.30
CA VAL A 30 64.23 -7.63 56.40
C VAL A 30 65.25 -6.77 57.15
N GLU A 31 64.98 -6.48 58.43
CA GLU A 31 65.87 -5.75 59.33
C GLU A 31 67.17 -6.51 59.56
N GLY A 32 67.09 -7.82 59.87
CA GLY A 32 68.26 -8.67 60.08
C GLY A 32 69.14 -8.76 58.83
N LEU A 33 68.53 -8.90 57.64
CA LEU A 33 69.28 -8.88 56.38
C LEU A 33 70.00 -7.54 56.15
N LYS A 34 69.33 -6.42 56.44
CA LYS A 34 69.94 -5.08 56.33
C LYS A 34 71.14 -4.94 57.26
N GLU A 35 71.09 -5.49 58.46
CA GLU A 35 72.21 -5.49 59.41
C GLU A 35 73.39 -6.33 58.91
N ILE A 36 73.14 -7.53 58.40
CA ILE A 36 74.19 -8.40 57.82
C ILE A 36 74.87 -7.70 56.63
N VAL A 37 74.09 -7.06 55.76
CA VAL A 37 74.61 -6.30 54.62
C VAL A 37 75.44 -5.11 55.09
N LYS A 38 74.96 -4.32 56.06
CA LYS A 38 75.73 -3.21 56.64
C LYS A 38 77.05 -3.70 57.25
N ALA A 39 77.03 -4.81 57.98
CA ALA A 39 78.25 -5.41 58.55
C ALA A 39 79.23 -5.85 57.46
N SER A 40 78.73 -6.42 56.36
CA SER A 40 79.57 -6.80 55.21
C SER A 40 80.18 -5.61 54.49
N ALA A 41 79.48 -4.47 54.43
CA ALA A 41 79.96 -3.24 53.78
C ALA A 41 81.13 -2.58 54.51
N LEU A 42 81.33 -2.86 55.80
CA LEU A 42 82.45 -2.34 56.59
C LEU A 42 83.78 -3.05 56.31
N ILE A 43 83.75 -4.18 55.59
CA ILE A 43 84.95 -4.98 55.30
C ILE A 43 85.76 -4.27 54.19
N LYS A 44 86.83 -3.56 54.58
CA LYS A 44 87.76 -2.91 53.64
C LYS A 44 88.97 -3.78 53.38
N VAL A 45 89.18 -4.17 52.12
CA VAL A 45 90.39 -4.90 51.68
C VAL A 45 91.39 -3.88 51.12
N LEU A 46 92.39 -3.51 51.92
CA LEU A 46 93.43 -2.55 51.52
C LEU A 46 94.51 -3.18 50.61
N ASP A 47 94.77 -4.47 50.77
CA ASP A 47 95.70 -5.24 49.93
C ASP A 47 95.02 -6.53 49.46
N VAL A 48 94.96 -6.70 48.14
CA VAL A 48 94.33 -7.85 47.46
C VAL A 48 95.20 -9.12 47.56
N ARG A 49 96.44 -9.01 48.05
CA ARG A 49 97.32 -10.17 48.28
C ARG A 49 97.19 -10.75 49.69
N ASP A 50 96.50 -10.04 50.60
CA ASP A 50 96.22 -10.49 51.96
C ASP A 50 95.19 -11.64 51.93
N ARG A 51 95.69 -12.86 52.06
CA ARG A 51 94.90 -14.10 51.99
C ARG A 51 93.84 -14.16 53.09
N ASP A 52 94.10 -13.57 54.26
CA ASP A 52 93.21 -13.65 55.41
C ASP A 52 92.00 -12.73 55.22
N LYS A 53 92.21 -11.51 54.71
CA LYS A 53 91.11 -10.61 54.36
C LYS A 53 90.23 -11.16 53.24
N ILE A 54 90.84 -11.81 52.25
CA ILE A 54 90.09 -12.50 51.18
C ILE A 54 89.25 -13.66 51.76
N ALA A 55 89.77 -14.41 52.73
CA ALA A 55 89.02 -15.49 53.38
C ALA A 55 87.78 -14.96 54.11
N VAL A 56 87.87 -13.83 54.80
CA VAL A 56 86.73 -13.17 55.46
C VAL A 56 85.67 -12.72 54.45
N VAL A 57 86.08 -12.09 53.34
CA VAL A 57 85.15 -11.69 52.26
C VAL A 57 84.47 -12.92 51.64
N LYS A 58 85.22 -13.99 51.38
CA LYS A 58 84.66 -15.25 50.85
C LYS A 58 83.65 -15.87 51.81
N SER A 59 83.96 -15.91 53.10
CA SER A 59 83.06 -16.44 54.14
C SER A 59 81.75 -15.66 54.18
N LYS A 60 81.81 -14.31 54.24
CA LYS A 60 80.62 -13.45 54.26
C LYS A 60 79.80 -13.53 52.97
N ARG A 61 80.46 -13.66 51.81
CA ARG A 61 79.78 -13.92 50.53
C ARG A 61 79.04 -15.25 50.54
N LEU A 62 79.66 -16.32 51.05
CA LEU A 62 79.03 -17.63 51.15
C LEU A 62 77.85 -17.63 52.13
N GLU A 63 77.96 -16.90 53.24
CA GLU A 63 76.86 -16.70 54.20
C GLU A 63 75.66 -16.01 53.54
N LEU A 64 75.88 -14.89 52.85
CA LEU A 64 74.82 -14.19 52.10
C LEU A 64 74.21 -15.08 51.01
N ARG A 65 75.04 -15.83 50.27
CA ARG A 65 74.55 -16.75 49.24
C ARG A 65 73.73 -17.89 49.83
N LYS A 66 74.11 -18.41 51.01
CA LYS A 66 73.33 -19.44 51.70
C LYS A 66 71.95 -18.91 52.11
N ILE A 67 71.90 -17.70 52.67
CA ILE A 67 70.65 -17.03 53.02
C ILE A 67 69.76 -16.82 51.79
N GLU A 68 70.33 -16.36 50.67
CA GLU A 68 69.62 -16.20 49.40
C GLU A 68 69.00 -17.51 48.92
N ILE A 69 69.79 -18.60 48.90
CA ILE A 69 69.31 -19.94 48.51
C ILE A 69 68.18 -20.42 49.43
N ASP A 70 68.30 -20.19 50.75
CA ASP A 70 67.27 -20.60 51.71
C ASP A 70 65.95 -19.83 51.52
N ILE A 71 66.03 -18.53 51.22
CA ILE A 71 64.87 -17.70 50.87
C ILE A 71 64.22 -18.22 49.57
N GLU A 72 65.02 -18.45 48.52
CA GLU A 72 64.51 -18.97 47.25
C GLU A 72 63.81 -20.32 47.42
N ARG A 73 64.44 -21.24 48.17
CA ARG A 73 63.91 -22.59 48.42
C ARG A 73 62.60 -22.56 49.19
N ARG A 74 62.50 -21.75 50.26
CA ARG A 74 61.26 -21.57 51.02
C ARG A 74 60.17 -20.91 50.18
N GLY A 75 60.51 -19.87 49.42
CA GLY A 75 59.59 -19.20 48.51
C GLY A 75 59.04 -20.14 47.43
N LEU A 76 59.84 -21.06 46.90
CA LEU A 76 59.36 -22.12 46.01
C LEU A 76 58.43 -23.10 46.72
N GLY A 77 58.76 -23.49 47.96
CA GLY A 77 57.92 -24.35 48.79
C GLY A 77 56.53 -23.78 49.01
N TYR A 78 56.43 -22.50 49.41
CA TYR A 78 55.15 -21.82 49.61
C TYR A 78 54.31 -21.77 48.33
N ARG A 79 54.93 -21.42 47.19
CA ARG A 79 54.23 -21.38 45.90
C ARG A 79 53.63 -22.73 45.52
N ARG A 80 54.32 -23.84 45.81
CA ARG A 80 53.79 -25.20 45.58
C ARG A 80 52.59 -25.49 46.47
N VAL A 81 52.69 -25.24 47.77
CA VAL A 81 51.59 -25.46 48.73
C VAL A 81 50.35 -24.66 48.33
N PHE A 82 50.50 -23.37 47.98
CA PHE A 82 49.38 -22.56 47.51
C PHE A 82 48.78 -23.06 46.20
N SER A 83 49.61 -23.54 45.27
CA SER A 83 49.13 -24.14 44.03
C SER A 83 48.29 -25.39 44.30
N ASP A 84 48.70 -26.25 45.23
CA ASP A 84 47.97 -27.46 45.57
C ASP A 84 46.66 -27.17 46.31
N ILE A 85 46.66 -26.21 47.25
CA ILE A 85 45.43 -25.71 47.90
C ILE A 85 44.45 -25.17 46.84
N ASN A 86 44.91 -24.35 45.91
CA ASN A 86 44.07 -23.79 44.86
C ASN A 86 43.50 -24.86 43.92
N LYS A 87 44.26 -25.91 43.62
CA LYS A 87 43.77 -27.07 42.86
C LYS A 87 42.67 -27.81 43.63
N GLU A 88 42.84 -28.03 44.92
CA GLU A 88 41.85 -28.71 45.75
C GLU A 88 40.54 -27.90 45.85
N ILE A 89 40.64 -26.59 46.09
CA ILE A 89 39.49 -25.66 46.07
C ILE A 89 38.77 -25.77 44.73
N SER A 90 39.51 -25.68 43.61
CA SER A 90 38.94 -25.78 42.27
C SER A 90 38.26 -27.12 42.01
N SER A 91 38.79 -28.22 42.55
CA SER A 91 38.17 -29.56 42.43
C SER A 91 36.84 -29.62 43.20
N LYS A 92 36.84 -29.16 44.45
CA LYS A 92 35.63 -29.11 45.29
C LYS A 92 34.56 -28.20 44.70
N GLU A 93 34.93 -27.04 44.17
CA GLU A 93 33.99 -26.16 43.47
C GLU A 93 33.34 -26.85 42.27
N LYS A 94 34.12 -27.60 41.47
CA LYS A 94 33.59 -28.37 40.34
C LYS A 94 32.65 -29.49 40.79
N GLU A 95 33.00 -30.20 41.85
CA GLU A 95 32.15 -31.25 42.44
C GLU A 95 30.82 -30.66 42.95
N LEU A 96 30.87 -29.56 43.71
CA LEU A 96 29.68 -28.88 44.20
C LEU A 96 28.80 -28.39 43.03
N LYS A 97 29.40 -27.76 42.02
CA LYS A 97 28.67 -27.33 40.81
C LYS A 97 28.04 -28.49 40.06
N LYS A 98 28.70 -29.65 40.01
CA LYS A 98 28.17 -30.86 39.36
C LYS A 98 26.91 -31.37 40.05
N ILE A 99 26.79 -31.17 41.37
CA ILE A 99 25.60 -31.54 42.15
C ILE A 99 24.50 -30.48 41.99
N THR A 100 24.83 -29.19 42.10
CA THR A 100 23.82 -28.13 42.13
C THR A 100 23.25 -27.79 40.75
N SER A 101 24.06 -27.83 39.69
CA SER A 101 23.64 -27.36 38.36
C SER A 101 22.46 -28.16 37.76
N PRO A 102 22.43 -29.51 37.82
CA PRO A 102 21.28 -30.28 37.35
C PRO A 102 19.99 -29.99 38.14
N GLU A 103 20.10 -29.77 39.46
CA GLU A 103 18.95 -29.49 40.31
C GLU A 103 18.38 -28.09 40.03
N ILE A 104 19.24 -27.09 39.85
CA ILE A 104 18.82 -25.76 39.39
C ILE A 104 18.07 -25.87 38.06
N GLY A 105 18.61 -26.64 37.11
CA GLY A 105 17.94 -26.87 35.82
C GLY A 105 16.60 -27.59 35.95
N ARG A 106 16.47 -28.57 36.86
CA ARG A 106 15.20 -29.26 37.16
C ARG A 106 14.17 -28.29 37.74
N LEU A 107 14.56 -27.46 38.70
CA LEU A 107 13.68 -26.48 39.34
C LEU A 107 13.21 -25.41 38.35
N ALA A 108 14.10 -24.91 37.49
CA ALA A 108 13.74 -23.94 36.45
C ALA A 108 12.67 -24.50 35.48
N ARG A 109 12.75 -25.78 35.10
CA ARG A 109 11.71 -26.43 34.27
C ARG A 109 10.36 -26.51 34.98
N ILE A 110 10.37 -26.83 36.28
CA ILE A 110 9.13 -26.89 37.08
C ILE A 110 8.51 -25.50 37.21
N GLU A 111 9.33 -24.47 37.40
CA GLU A 111 8.87 -23.08 37.43
C GLU A 111 8.22 -22.69 36.10
N GLU A 112 8.87 -22.96 34.97
CA GLU A 112 8.33 -22.71 33.63
C GLU A 112 7.03 -23.50 33.36
N GLU A 113 6.97 -24.78 33.73
CA GLU A 113 5.75 -25.60 33.64
C GLU A 113 4.62 -25.00 34.49
N SER A 114 4.91 -24.55 35.71
CA SER A 114 3.94 -23.93 36.60
C SER A 114 3.43 -22.60 36.05
N GLU A 115 4.32 -21.76 35.50
CA GLU A 115 3.94 -20.50 34.85
C GLU A 115 3.06 -20.75 33.63
N ASN A 116 3.40 -21.75 32.81
CA ASN A 116 2.61 -22.15 31.65
C ASN A 116 1.22 -22.66 32.05
N VAL A 117 1.11 -23.46 33.12
CA VAL A 117 -0.18 -23.90 33.66
C VAL A 117 -1.01 -22.71 34.12
N MET A 118 -0.44 -21.79 34.91
CA MET A 118 -1.15 -20.57 35.34
C MET A 118 -1.58 -19.70 34.16
N LEU A 119 -0.75 -19.59 33.12
CA LEU A 119 -1.08 -18.87 31.90
C LEU A 119 -2.26 -19.52 31.17
N LEU A 120 -2.23 -20.85 31.02
CA LEU A 120 -3.33 -21.61 30.41
C LEU A 120 -4.63 -21.48 31.19
N GLU A 121 -4.60 -21.48 32.53
CA GLU A 121 -5.78 -21.25 33.37
C GLU A 121 -6.34 -19.84 33.17
N LYS A 122 -5.49 -18.82 33.13
CA LYS A 122 -5.91 -17.44 32.81
C LYS A 122 -6.56 -17.37 31.43
N ARG A 123 -5.99 -18.04 30.43
CA ARG A 123 -6.56 -18.08 29.06
C ARG A 123 -7.88 -18.86 29.02
N LYS A 124 -7.99 -19.98 29.76
CA LYS A 124 -9.26 -20.72 29.94
C LYS A 124 -10.36 -19.83 30.53
N ALA A 125 -10.02 -19.00 31.52
CA ALA A 125 -10.97 -18.06 32.10
C ALA A 125 -11.47 -16.99 31.09
N LEU A 126 -10.64 -16.63 30.11
CA LEU A 126 -11.00 -15.66 29.05
C LEU A 126 -11.74 -16.30 27.87
N LEU A 127 -11.76 -17.63 27.74
CA LEU A 127 -12.40 -18.31 26.62
C LEU A 127 -13.88 -17.95 26.41
N PRO A 128 -14.73 -17.88 27.45
CA PRO A 128 -16.14 -17.54 27.25
C PRO A 128 -16.33 -16.18 26.56
N ALA A 129 -15.59 -15.16 27.03
CA ALA A 129 -15.62 -13.82 26.42
C ALA A 129 -15.07 -13.82 24.98
N ARG A 130 -14.02 -14.61 24.71
CA ARG A 130 -13.49 -14.78 23.35
C ARG A 130 -14.50 -15.42 22.39
N ARG A 131 -15.23 -16.44 22.86
CA ARG A 131 -16.30 -17.09 22.08
C ARG A 131 -17.45 -16.14 21.78
N GLU A 132 -17.88 -15.37 22.78
CA GLU A 132 -18.94 -14.38 22.64
C GLU A 132 -18.59 -13.36 21.54
N ARG A 133 -17.40 -12.77 21.59
CA ARG A 133 -16.93 -11.83 20.55
C ARG A 133 -16.86 -12.45 19.15
N LEU A 134 -16.47 -13.72 19.04
CA LEU A 134 -16.47 -14.40 17.73
C LEU A 134 -17.89 -14.66 17.21
N MET A 135 -18.84 -14.99 18.09
CA MET A 135 -20.24 -15.17 17.73
C MET A 135 -20.90 -13.87 17.25
N GLU A 136 -20.52 -12.72 17.80
CA GLU A 136 -20.99 -11.40 17.33
C GLU A 136 -20.56 -11.11 15.88
N ILE A 137 -19.37 -11.58 15.50
CA ILE A 137 -18.84 -11.39 14.15
C ILE A 137 -19.56 -12.33 13.19
N ASP A 138 -19.55 -13.64 13.41
CA ASP A 138 -20.20 -14.56 12.48
C ASP A 138 -21.30 -15.38 13.15
N SER A 139 -22.51 -14.84 13.09
CA SER A 139 -23.73 -15.48 13.59
C SER A 139 -24.07 -16.80 12.88
N THR A 140 -23.40 -17.11 11.75
CA THR A 140 -23.60 -18.41 11.07
C THR A 140 -22.83 -19.55 11.72
N GLY A 141 -21.95 -19.27 12.70
CA GLY A 141 -21.19 -20.31 13.42
C GLY A 141 -20.19 -21.04 12.53
N CYS A 142 -19.88 -20.52 11.34
CA CYS A 142 -19.07 -21.20 10.34
C CYS A 142 -17.55 -21.05 10.59
N TYR A 143 -17.13 -20.14 11.48
CA TYR A 143 -15.74 -19.91 11.87
C TYR A 143 -15.49 -20.20 13.36
N ILE A 144 -15.87 -21.39 13.80
CA ILE A 144 -15.44 -21.85 15.12
C ILE A 144 -13.99 -22.32 14.96
N CYS A 145 -13.05 -21.39 15.19
CA CYS A 145 -11.68 -21.77 15.49
C CYS A 145 -11.72 -22.78 16.64
N GLU A 146 -11.06 -23.94 16.50
CA GLU A 146 -11.12 -24.96 17.54
C GLU A 146 -10.66 -24.37 18.88
N GLU A 147 -11.30 -24.78 19.98
CA GLU A 147 -11.04 -24.25 21.31
C GLU A 147 -9.54 -24.30 21.69
N LYS A 148 -8.84 -25.31 21.19
CA LYS A 148 -7.40 -25.47 21.37
C LYS A 148 -6.61 -24.26 20.84
N TYR A 149 -6.96 -23.77 19.64
CA TYR A 149 -6.30 -22.60 19.06
C TYR A 149 -6.59 -21.33 19.86
N LEU A 150 -7.83 -21.15 20.34
CA LEU A 150 -8.20 -20.01 21.17
C LEU A 150 -7.49 -20.00 22.53
N LEU A 151 -7.12 -21.16 23.06
CA LEU A 151 -6.32 -21.28 24.29
C LEU A 151 -4.84 -20.98 24.08
N GLU A 152 -4.31 -21.26 22.90
CA GLU A 152 -2.90 -21.03 22.58
C GLU A 152 -2.61 -19.56 22.24
N MET A 153 -3.61 -18.82 21.77
CA MET A 153 -3.49 -17.38 21.45
C MET A 153 -3.37 -16.52 22.71
N ASP A 154 -2.38 -15.63 22.71
CA ASP A 154 -2.33 -14.49 23.64
C ASP A 154 -3.39 -13.43 23.28
N ALA A 155 -3.43 -12.33 24.04
CA ALA A 155 -4.43 -11.27 23.82
C ALA A 155 -4.25 -10.59 22.46
N ASP A 156 -3.02 -10.24 22.10
CA ASP A 156 -2.72 -9.50 20.87
C ASP A 156 -2.99 -10.34 19.61
N THR A 157 -2.66 -11.63 19.65
CA THR A 157 -2.92 -12.57 18.55
C THR A 157 -4.43 -12.77 18.38
N PHE A 158 -5.18 -12.82 19.48
CA PHE A 158 -6.64 -12.92 19.42
C PHE A 158 -7.27 -11.66 18.82
N GLU A 159 -6.84 -10.45 19.19
CA GLU A 159 -7.36 -9.21 18.59
C GLU A 159 -7.08 -9.12 17.08
N LYS A 160 -5.89 -9.55 16.64
CA LYS A 160 -5.58 -9.65 15.21
C LYS A 160 -6.52 -10.60 14.48
N TYR A 161 -6.75 -11.79 15.05
CA TYR A 161 -7.67 -12.78 14.50
C TYR A 161 -9.11 -12.24 14.39
N ILE A 162 -9.56 -11.49 15.39
CA ILE A 162 -10.85 -10.79 15.38
C ILE A 162 -10.93 -9.78 14.24
N ASN A 163 -9.92 -8.93 14.09
CA ASN A 163 -9.89 -7.91 13.04
C ASN A 163 -9.91 -8.54 11.64
N ASP A 164 -9.13 -9.60 11.43
CA ASP A 164 -9.12 -10.36 10.16
C ASP A 164 -10.49 -10.98 9.88
N SER A 165 -11.15 -11.51 10.92
CA SER A 165 -12.50 -12.09 10.80
C SER A 165 -13.55 -11.03 10.45
N VAL A 166 -13.48 -9.85 11.06
CA VAL A 166 -14.34 -8.70 10.73
C VAL A 166 -14.10 -8.23 9.30
N ALA A 167 -12.84 -8.09 8.88
CA ALA A 167 -12.49 -7.72 7.52
C ALA A 167 -13.05 -8.71 6.49
N ASN A 168 -12.91 -10.01 6.74
CA ASN A 168 -13.46 -11.06 5.89
C ASN A 168 -14.99 -11.02 5.82
N LYS A 169 -15.68 -10.73 6.94
CA LYS A 169 -17.13 -10.55 6.94
C LYS A 169 -17.54 -9.34 6.10
N ASN A 170 -16.85 -8.21 6.27
CA ASN A 170 -17.13 -6.98 5.51
C ASN A 170 -16.93 -7.22 4.01
N GLU A 171 -15.88 -7.94 3.64
CA GLU A 171 -15.61 -8.29 2.24
C GLU A 171 -16.69 -9.22 1.66
N ARG A 172 -17.12 -10.23 2.42
CA ARG A 172 -18.26 -11.09 2.00
C ARG A 172 -19.55 -10.30 1.85
N ASN A 173 -19.82 -9.36 2.75
CA ASN A 173 -21.00 -8.50 2.65
C ASN A 173 -20.91 -7.57 1.45
N ARG A 174 -19.71 -7.06 1.12
CA ARG A 174 -19.44 -6.27 -0.08
C ARG A 174 -19.74 -7.07 -1.35
N ILE A 175 -19.21 -8.28 -1.45
CA ILE A 175 -19.45 -9.18 -2.59
C ILE A 175 -20.94 -9.50 -2.73
N LYS A 176 -21.63 -9.88 -1.64
CA LYS A 176 -23.08 -10.13 -1.70
C LYS A 176 -23.88 -8.91 -2.15
N ALA A 177 -23.53 -7.73 -1.66
CA ALA A 177 -24.19 -6.49 -2.06
C ALA A 177 -23.94 -6.16 -3.55
N GLU A 178 -22.74 -6.46 -4.06
CA GLU A 178 -22.38 -6.33 -5.47
C GLU A 178 -23.15 -7.33 -6.34
N ASP A 179 -23.20 -8.61 -5.95
CA ASP A 179 -23.97 -9.66 -6.61
C ASP A 179 -25.47 -9.31 -6.68
N GLU A 180 -26.05 -8.81 -5.57
CA GLU A 180 -27.44 -8.35 -5.52
C GLU A 180 -27.67 -7.12 -6.42
N ALA A 181 -26.71 -6.19 -6.47
CA ALA A 181 -26.78 -5.03 -7.35
C ALA A 181 -26.66 -5.43 -8.83
N GLU A 182 -25.80 -6.39 -9.16
CA GLU A 182 -25.66 -6.93 -10.51
C GLU A 182 -26.93 -7.69 -10.93
N ALA A 183 -27.50 -8.50 -10.03
CA ALA A 183 -28.77 -9.18 -10.28
C ALA A 183 -29.90 -8.17 -10.58
N LYS A 184 -29.99 -7.08 -9.81
CA LYS A 184 -30.95 -5.98 -10.07
C LYS A 184 -30.71 -5.32 -11.42
N ARG A 185 -29.45 -4.98 -11.75
CA ARG A 185 -29.08 -4.40 -13.05
C ARG A 185 -29.44 -5.32 -14.21
N LYS A 186 -29.27 -6.64 -14.04
CA LYS A 186 -29.65 -7.62 -15.05
C LYS A 186 -31.16 -7.64 -15.27
N THR A 187 -31.95 -7.66 -14.19
CA THR A 187 -33.42 -7.61 -14.29
C THR A 187 -33.91 -6.30 -14.91
N GLU A 188 -33.27 -5.16 -14.59
CA GLU A 188 -33.61 -3.86 -15.17
C GLU A 188 -33.26 -3.81 -16.67
N ARG A 189 -32.11 -4.36 -17.08
CA ARG A 189 -31.74 -4.49 -18.50
C ARG A 189 -32.72 -5.37 -19.27
N GLU A 190 -33.15 -6.48 -18.69
CA GLU A 190 -34.17 -7.36 -19.29
C GLU A 190 -35.50 -6.61 -19.46
N GLN A 191 -35.91 -5.82 -18.46
CA GLN A 191 -37.12 -4.99 -18.55
C GLN A 191 -37.00 -3.91 -19.64
N ILE A 192 -35.88 -3.18 -19.69
CA ILE A 192 -35.63 -2.16 -20.72
C ILE A 192 -35.65 -2.79 -22.12
N ASN A 193 -35.10 -3.99 -22.28
CA ASN A 193 -35.13 -4.69 -23.57
C ASN A 193 -36.56 -5.10 -23.96
N LEU A 194 -37.38 -5.57 -23.01
CA LEU A 194 -38.79 -5.89 -23.25
C LEU A 194 -39.59 -4.64 -23.64
N ASP A 195 -39.38 -3.53 -22.94
CA ASP A 195 -40.03 -2.25 -23.24
C ASP A 195 -39.62 -1.73 -24.62
N ARG A 196 -38.34 -1.87 -25.00
CA ARG A 196 -37.85 -1.52 -26.34
C ARG A 196 -38.50 -2.37 -27.43
N MET A 197 -38.60 -3.68 -27.22
CA MET A 197 -39.27 -4.59 -28.16
C MET A 197 -40.76 -4.25 -28.30
N ALA A 198 -41.44 -3.88 -27.21
CA ALA A 198 -42.83 -3.44 -27.25
C ALA A 198 -42.99 -2.14 -28.06
N LEU A 199 -42.10 -1.17 -27.85
CA LEU A 199 -42.11 0.12 -28.56
C LEU A 199 -41.79 -0.05 -30.06
N GLU A 200 -40.86 -0.93 -30.42
CA GLU A 200 -40.57 -1.28 -31.82
C GLU A 200 -41.78 -1.97 -32.48
N ALA A 201 -42.46 -2.87 -31.78
CA ALA A 201 -43.67 -3.53 -32.28
C ALA A 201 -44.84 -2.53 -32.46
N GLU A 202 -44.98 -1.56 -31.56
CA GLU A 202 -45.99 -0.50 -31.67
C GLU A 202 -45.68 0.44 -32.84
N LYS A 203 -44.42 0.86 -33.00
CA LYS A 203 -43.98 1.66 -34.16
C LYS A 203 -44.28 0.96 -35.48
N LYS A 204 -44.00 -0.35 -35.55
CA LYS A 204 -44.31 -1.15 -36.74
C LYS A 204 -45.81 -1.18 -37.04
N LYS A 205 -46.67 -1.34 -36.03
CA LYS A 205 -48.14 -1.26 -36.22
C LYS A 205 -48.60 0.10 -36.73
N ILE A 206 -48.00 1.19 -36.23
CA ILE A 206 -48.31 2.55 -36.69
C ILE A 206 -47.84 2.75 -38.14
N GLU A 207 -46.68 2.23 -38.50
CA GLU A 207 -46.14 2.29 -39.86
C GLU A 207 -46.99 1.46 -40.84
N ASP A 208 -47.34 0.23 -40.47
CA ASP A 208 -48.25 -0.63 -41.24
C ASP A 208 -49.63 0.04 -41.43
N GLN A 209 -50.16 0.73 -40.40
CA GLN A 209 -51.41 1.49 -40.50
C GLN A 209 -51.28 2.70 -41.42
N LYS A 210 -50.20 3.48 -41.31
CA LYS A 210 -49.94 4.63 -42.18
C LYS A 210 -49.80 4.21 -43.64
N GLU A 211 -49.13 3.10 -43.91
CA GLU A 211 -48.99 2.59 -45.26
C GLU A 211 -50.32 2.06 -45.80
N ALA A 212 -51.13 1.40 -44.97
CA ALA A 212 -52.49 1.02 -45.34
C ALA A 212 -53.37 2.24 -45.64
N ASP A 213 -53.26 3.32 -44.86
CA ASP A 213 -53.99 4.56 -45.07
C ASP A 213 -53.52 5.27 -46.35
N ARG A 214 -52.20 5.28 -46.63
CA ARG A 214 -51.64 5.80 -47.90
C ARG A 214 -52.13 5.03 -49.11
N ILE A 215 -52.14 3.70 -49.05
CA ILE A 215 -52.67 2.85 -50.13
C ILE A 215 -54.17 3.10 -50.32
N ALA A 216 -54.93 3.32 -49.24
CA ALA A 216 -56.34 3.65 -49.33
C ALA A 216 -56.58 5.06 -49.92
N GLU A 217 -55.72 6.02 -49.61
CA GLU A 217 -55.77 7.38 -50.16
C GLU A 217 -55.36 7.41 -51.64
N GLU A 218 -54.31 6.67 -52.02
CA GLU A 218 -53.90 6.49 -53.41
C GLU A 218 -55.01 5.84 -54.25
N LYS A 219 -55.68 4.82 -53.73
CA LYS A 219 -56.86 4.23 -54.41
C LYS A 219 -58.02 5.22 -54.56
N LYS A 220 -58.31 6.03 -53.54
CA LYS A 220 -59.33 7.09 -53.64
C LYS A 220 -58.94 8.16 -54.66
N ALA A 221 -57.66 8.51 -54.74
CA ALA A 221 -57.15 9.48 -55.70
C ALA A 221 -57.17 8.92 -57.14
N GLU A 222 -56.89 7.64 -57.31
CA GLU A 222 -56.96 6.95 -58.60
C GLU A 222 -58.41 6.78 -59.07
N ASP A 223 -59.32 6.37 -58.18
CA ASP A 223 -60.76 6.34 -58.47
C ASP A 223 -61.32 7.74 -58.82
N ALA A 224 -60.84 8.78 -58.14
CA ALA A 224 -61.22 10.17 -58.45
C ALA A 224 -60.61 10.67 -59.78
N ARG A 225 -59.43 10.17 -60.18
CA ARG A 225 -58.85 10.46 -61.50
C ARG A 225 -59.64 9.78 -62.61
N ILE A 226 -60.02 8.52 -62.42
CA ILE A 226 -60.82 7.76 -63.39
C ILE A 226 -62.19 8.44 -63.57
N ALA A 227 -62.84 8.87 -62.49
CA ALA A 227 -64.11 9.60 -62.57
C ALA A 227 -63.99 10.96 -63.29
N LYS A 228 -62.83 11.63 -63.15
CA LYS A 228 -62.58 12.93 -63.80
C LYS A 228 -62.20 12.77 -65.28
N GLU A 229 -61.51 11.69 -65.63
CA GLU A 229 -61.14 11.34 -67.00
C GLU A 229 -62.37 10.95 -67.84
N GLU A 230 -63.36 10.28 -67.24
CA GLU A 230 -64.68 10.04 -67.86
C GLU A 230 -65.50 11.32 -68.06
N GLU A 231 -65.39 12.30 -67.15
CA GLU A 231 -66.07 13.61 -67.25
C GLU A 231 -65.40 14.52 -68.31
N ASP A 232 -64.07 14.46 -68.44
CA ASP A 232 -63.29 15.21 -69.41
C ASP A 232 -63.45 14.68 -70.85
N GLU A 233 -63.67 13.37 -71.06
CA GLU A 233 -63.99 12.80 -72.38
C GLU A 233 -65.36 13.25 -72.92
N GLU A 234 -66.33 13.52 -72.05
CA GLU A 234 -67.66 14.01 -72.43
C GLU A 234 -67.62 15.51 -72.82
N ILE A 235 -66.69 16.27 -72.25
CA ILE A 235 -66.44 17.69 -72.58
C ILE A 235 -65.64 17.81 -73.89
N TYR A 236 -64.68 16.91 -74.14
CA TYR A 236 -63.83 16.88 -75.34
C TYR A 236 -64.62 16.71 -76.66
N GLN A 237 -65.70 15.92 -76.65
CA GLN A 237 -66.59 15.74 -77.81
C GLN A 237 -67.40 16.99 -78.16
N LYS A 238 -67.70 17.88 -77.20
CA LYS A 238 -68.45 19.13 -77.42
C LYS A 238 -67.58 20.31 -77.86
N GLU A 239 -66.29 20.30 -77.54
CA GLU A 239 -65.37 21.42 -77.80
C GLU A 239 -64.64 21.34 -79.16
N GLN A 240 -64.52 20.15 -79.77
CA GLN A 240 -63.96 19.98 -81.11
C GLN A 240 -64.77 20.66 -82.24
N ALA A 241 -66.07 20.92 -82.04
CA ALA A 241 -66.94 21.52 -83.05
C ALA A 241 -66.81 23.05 -83.19
N TYR A 242 -66.16 23.76 -82.24
CA TYR A 242 -66.13 25.24 -82.21
C TYR A 242 -64.70 25.84 -82.33
N ARG A 243 -63.63 25.05 -82.13
CA ARG A 243 -62.24 25.53 -82.04
C ARG A 243 -61.40 25.56 -83.34
N VAL A 244 -61.95 25.17 -84.49
CA VAL A 244 -61.19 25.17 -85.77
C VAL A 244 -60.94 26.60 -86.33
N GLY A 245 -61.63 27.63 -85.82
CA GLY A 245 -61.60 28.97 -86.43
C GLY A 245 -60.64 30.02 -85.83
N LEU A 246 -60.25 29.97 -84.55
CA LEU A 246 -59.62 31.12 -83.86
C LEU A 246 -58.19 30.88 -83.31
N LEU A 247 -57.68 29.64 -83.38
CA LEU A 247 -56.42 29.21 -82.76
C LEU A 247 -55.14 29.44 -83.61
N GLY A 248 -55.30 29.85 -84.88
CA GLY A 248 -54.16 29.98 -85.81
C GLY A 248 -53.26 31.19 -85.57
N SER A 249 -53.76 32.25 -84.94
CA SER A 249 -53.05 33.54 -84.90
C SER A 249 -52.23 33.78 -83.62
N ARG A 250 -52.68 33.29 -82.46
CA ARG A 250 -52.01 33.55 -81.17
C ARG A 250 -50.97 32.50 -80.76
N LYS A 251 -50.95 31.33 -81.42
CA LYS A 251 -49.95 30.29 -81.19
C LYS A 251 -48.55 30.64 -81.71
N LYS A 252 -48.45 31.61 -82.63
CA LYS A 252 -47.18 31.96 -83.29
C LYS A 252 -46.26 32.83 -82.42
N ASP A 253 -46.82 33.54 -81.44
CA ASP A 253 -46.07 34.50 -80.61
C ASP A 253 -45.51 33.88 -79.31
N LEU A 254 -45.99 32.70 -78.91
CA LEU A 254 -45.55 31.97 -77.69
C LEU A 254 -44.47 30.92 -77.96
N GLU A 255 -44.19 30.62 -79.23
CA GLU A 255 -43.22 29.61 -79.66
C GLU A 255 -41.77 30.15 -79.70
N GLU A 256 -41.57 31.47 -79.58
CA GLU A 256 -40.23 32.12 -79.61
C GLU A 256 -39.51 32.13 -78.25
N ILE A 257 -40.14 31.70 -77.15
CA ILE A 257 -39.54 31.65 -75.81
C ILE A 257 -39.37 30.19 -75.40
N GLY A 258 -38.17 29.66 -75.66
CA GLY A 258 -37.80 28.27 -75.50
C GLY A 258 -38.00 27.69 -74.09
N ASP A 259 -38.90 26.71 -74.07
CA ASP A 259 -38.98 25.52 -73.23
C ASP A 259 -39.37 25.58 -71.74
N LYS A 260 -40.51 24.89 -71.51
CA LYS A 260 -41.02 24.17 -70.32
C LYS A 260 -41.47 24.99 -69.11
N VAL A 261 -42.67 25.56 -69.24
CA VAL A 261 -43.52 25.99 -68.11
C VAL A 261 -44.98 25.60 -68.42
N PRO A 262 -45.82 25.20 -67.43
CA PRO A 262 -47.19 24.76 -67.68
C PRO A 262 -47.97 25.80 -68.46
N MET A 263 -48.60 25.35 -69.56
CA MET A 263 -49.41 26.18 -70.44
C MET A 263 -50.45 26.91 -69.62
N LEU A 264 -50.55 28.23 -69.84
CA LEU A 264 -51.73 28.94 -69.40
C LEU A 264 -52.93 28.33 -70.11
N GLU A 265 -54.01 28.03 -69.39
CA GLU A 265 -55.24 27.63 -70.04
C GLU A 265 -55.63 28.70 -71.07
N ASP A 266 -55.90 28.28 -72.31
CA ASP A 266 -56.19 29.15 -73.45
C ASP A 266 -57.26 30.22 -73.13
N ARG A 267 -58.15 29.90 -72.18
CA ARG A 267 -59.21 30.76 -71.68
C ARG A 267 -58.70 32.02 -70.98
N LEU A 268 -57.61 31.93 -70.21
CA LEU A 268 -57.00 33.08 -69.55
C LEU A 268 -56.20 33.94 -70.54
N MET A 269 -55.52 33.33 -71.53
CA MET A 269 -54.81 34.09 -72.58
C MET A 269 -55.75 34.84 -73.53
N LEU A 270 -56.98 34.35 -73.69
CA LEU A 270 -58.01 35.04 -74.47
C LEU A 270 -58.71 36.15 -73.68
N ALA A 271 -58.73 36.06 -72.35
CA ALA A 271 -59.38 37.03 -71.47
C ALA A 271 -58.48 38.20 -71.07
N MET A 272 -57.16 38.04 -71.14
CA MET A 272 -56.21 39.10 -70.83
C MET A 272 -56.11 40.10 -71.98
N ASP A 273 -56.10 41.38 -71.65
CA ASP A 273 -55.69 42.41 -72.59
C ASP A 273 -54.15 42.42 -72.80
N ASP A 274 -53.69 43.13 -73.83
CA ASP A 274 -52.28 43.14 -74.21
C ASP A 274 -51.34 43.63 -73.07
N ASN A 275 -51.87 44.44 -72.15
CA ASN A 275 -51.12 45.01 -71.03
C ASN A 275 -51.05 44.02 -69.85
N GLU A 276 -52.14 43.31 -69.60
CA GLU A 276 -52.22 42.23 -68.61
C GLU A 276 -51.30 41.06 -68.98
N TYR A 277 -51.27 40.69 -70.27
CA TYR A 277 -50.38 39.64 -70.76
C TYR A 277 -48.89 40.03 -70.61
N THR A 278 -48.55 41.28 -70.94
CA THR A 278 -47.18 41.79 -70.79
C THR A 278 -46.73 41.84 -69.33
N THR A 279 -47.64 42.20 -68.42
CA THR A 279 -47.38 42.23 -66.97
C THR A 279 -47.21 40.82 -66.39
N TYR A 280 -48.03 39.87 -66.84
CA TYR A 280 -47.92 38.46 -66.46
C TYR A 280 -46.57 37.85 -66.89
N TYR A 281 -46.14 38.12 -68.12
CA TYR A 281 -44.85 37.67 -68.64
C TYR A 281 -43.67 38.23 -67.84
N ASN A 282 -43.66 39.55 -67.58
CA ASN A 282 -42.58 40.21 -66.84
C ASN A 282 -42.50 39.76 -65.37
N ASN A 283 -43.63 39.60 -64.68
CA ASN A 283 -43.67 39.12 -63.30
C ASN A 283 -43.10 37.69 -63.16
N ARG A 284 -43.32 36.84 -64.17
CA ARG A 284 -42.81 35.47 -64.18
C ARG A 284 -41.30 35.40 -64.37
N VAL A 285 -40.75 36.27 -65.23
CA VAL A 285 -39.30 36.41 -65.41
C VAL A 285 -38.63 36.91 -64.12
N THR A 286 -39.26 37.86 -63.40
CA THR A 286 -38.74 38.32 -62.10
C THR A 286 -38.85 37.29 -60.98
N ALA A 287 -39.88 36.43 -60.98
CA ALA A 287 -40.05 35.36 -60.00
C ALA A 287 -39.00 34.24 -60.17
N LYS A 288 -38.66 33.88 -61.41
CA LYS A 288 -37.59 32.91 -61.69
C LYS A 288 -36.22 33.43 -61.24
N ASN A 289 -35.91 34.70 -61.53
CA ASN A 289 -34.66 35.33 -61.14
C ASN A 289 -34.51 35.54 -59.61
N THR A 290 -35.61 35.60 -58.86
CA THR A 290 -35.58 35.71 -57.39
C THR A 290 -35.45 34.35 -56.71
N ALA A 291 -36.11 33.31 -57.23
CA ALA A 291 -35.94 31.93 -56.76
C ALA A 291 -34.50 31.43 -56.98
N ASP A 292 -33.91 31.71 -58.14
CA ASP A 292 -32.52 31.32 -58.43
C ASP A 292 -31.52 32.05 -57.53
N LYS A 293 -31.79 33.32 -57.16
CA LYS A 293 -30.96 34.06 -56.18
C LYS A 293 -31.07 33.47 -54.78
N GLN A 294 -32.26 33.07 -54.36
CA GLN A 294 -32.49 32.53 -53.02
C GLN A 294 -31.87 31.13 -52.87
N ALA A 295 -31.92 30.29 -53.91
CA ALA A 295 -31.22 29.00 -53.93
C ALA A 295 -29.68 29.17 -53.86
N ILE A 296 -29.13 30.24 -54.45
CA ILE A 296 -27.69 30.55 -54.35
C ILE A 296 -27.33 31.04 -52.94
N GLU A 297 -28.19 31.83 -52.28
CA GLU A 297 -27.97 32.29 -50.91
C GLU A 297 -28.11 31.16 -49.88
N ASP A 298 -29.08 30.26 -50.05
CA ASP A 298 -29.27 29.11 -49.17
C ASP A 298 -28.10 28.12 -49.27
N ASN A 299 -27.56 27.88 -50.48
CA ASN A 299 -26.35 27.07 -50.66
C ASN A 299 -25.11 27.74 -50.03
N LYS A 300 -24.94 29.06 -50.18
CA LYS A 300 -23.85 29.78 -49.52
C LYS A 300 -23.96 29.73 -47.99
N ARG A 301 -25.18 29.78 -47.46
CA ARG A 301 -25.43 29.67 -46.02
C ARG A 301 -25.14 28.25 -45.51
N ALA A 302 -25.54 27.23 -46.25
CA ALA A 302 -25.23 25.84 -45.91
C ALA A 302 -23.71 25.55 -45.92
N ASP A 303 -22.98 26.07 -46.91
CA ASP A 303 -21.53 25.93 -46.99
C ASP A 303 -20.82 26.66 -45.83
N GLU A 304 -21.29 27.85 -45.46
CA GLU A 304 -20.73 28.63 -44.35
C GLU A 304 -21.05 27.99 -42.99
N GLU A 305 -22.27 27.46 -42.80
CA GLU A 305 -22.65 26.71 -41.61
C GLU A 305 -21.82 25.42 -41.46
N ALA A 306 -21.55 24.71 -42.57
CA ALA A 306 -20.66 23.56 -42.58
C ALA A 306 -19.20 23.93 -42.25
N ARG A 307 -18.71 25.07 -42.74
CA ARG A 307 -17.36 25.59 -42.44
C ARG A 307 -17.22 25.94 -40.96
N VAL A 308 -18.19 26.65 -40.39
CA VAL A 308 -18.22 27.01 -38.96
C VAL A 308 -18.36 25.77 -38.07
N ALA A 309 -19.18 24.78 -38.47
CA ALA A 309 -19.30 23.53 -37.73
C ALA A 309 -17.98 22.74 -37.70
N LYS A 310 -17.26 22.70 -38.83
CA LYS A 310 -15.94 22.05 -38.91
C LYS A 310 -14.90 22.76 -38.05
N GLU A 311 -14.85 24.10 -38.09
CA GLU A 311 -13.93 24.89 -37.27
C GLU A 311 -14.20 24.74 -35.76
N LYS A 312 -15.48 24.64 -35.36
CA LYS A 312 -15.86 24.32 -33.97
C LYS A 312 -15.44 22.90 -33.55
N ALA A 313 -15.60 21.91 -34.44
CA ALA A 313 -15.16 20.55 -34.15
C ALA A 313 -13.63 20.45 -34.02
N ASP A 314 -12.88 21.14 -34.89
CA ASP A 314 -11.42 21.15 -34.85
C ASP A 314 -10.89 21.87 -33.59
N THR A 315 -11.51 22.99 -33.19
CA THR A 315 -11.13 23.70 -31.96
C THR A 315 -11.44 22.89 -30.70
N GLN A 316 -12.59 22.20 -30.66
CA GLN A 316 -12.95 21.34 -29.54
C GLN A 316 -12.01 20.12 -29.43
N LEU A 317 -11.60 19.53 -30.56
CA LEU A 317 -10.62 18.43 -30.58
C LEU A 317 -9.21 18.87 -30.14
N ILE A 318 -8.82 20.12 -30.40
CA ILE A 318 -7.57 20.70 -29.89
C ILE A 318 -7.65 20.93 -28.38
N GLU A 319 -8.78 21.44 -27.88
CA GLU A 319 -8.99 21.70 -26.46
C GLU A 319 -9.04 20.39 -25.64
N ASP A 320 -9.73 19.37 -26.15
CA ASP A 320 -9.78 18.03 -25.54
C ASP A 320 -8.39 17.38 -25.49
N LYS A 321 -7.56 17.53 -26.54
CA LYS A 321 -6.17 17.07 -26.52
C LYS A 321 -5.33 17.82 -25.49
N ARG A 322 -5.48 19.14 -25.40
CA ARG A 322 -4.74 19.95 -24.41
C ARG A 322 -5.11 19.54 -22.97
N LEU A 323 -6.40 19.29 -22.72
CA LEU A 323 -6.87 18.82 -21.41
C LEU A 323 -6.37 17.40 -21.08
N ALA A 324 -6.30 16.51 -22.08
CA ALA A 324 -5.75 15.17 -21.91
C ALA A 324 -4.24 15.22 -21.61
N ASP A 325 -3.47 16.03 -22.34
CA ASP A 325 -2.04 16.21 -22.11
C ASP A 325 -1.75 16.84 -20.72
N GLU A 326 -2.54 17.84 -20.31
CA GLU A 326 -2.45 18.50 -19.00
C GLU A 326 -2.80 17.53 -17.84
N ALA A 327 -3.78 16.64 -18.04
CA ALA A 327 -4.12 15.59 -17.09
C ALA A 327 -3.03 14.51 -16.97
N GLU A 328 -2.41 14.12 -18.10
CA GLU A 328 -1.31 13.15 -18.10
C GLU A 328 -0.06 13.71 -17.40
N GLU A 329 0.25 15.01 -17.60
CA GLU A 329 1.35 15.68 -16.93
C GLU A 329 1.12 15.80 -15.41
N ALA A 330 -0.09 16.18 -14.98
CA ALA A 330 -0.46 16.23 -13.57
C ALA A 330 -0.40 14.85 -12.88
N GLU A 331 -0.77 13.78 -13.58
CA GLU A 331 -0.67 12.42 -13.05
C GLU A 331 0.79 11.95 -12.95
N LYS A 332 1.64 12.28 -13.92
CA LYS A 332 3.09 12.03 -13.84
C LYS A 332 3.74 12.74 -12.67
N GLU A 333 3.42 14.02 -12.44
CA GLU A 333 3.93 14.77 -11.28
C GLU A 333 3.46 14.16 -9.94
N ARG A 334 2.22 13.69 -9.87
CA ARG A 334 1.70 13.02 -8.67
C ARG A 334 2.45 11.71 -8.40
N ILE A 335 2.66 10.89 -9.42
CA ILE A 335 3.41 9.63 -9.32
C ILE A 335 4.87 9.88 -8.93
N GLU A 336 5.54 10.86 -9.54
CA GLU A 336 6.93 11.20 -9.21
C GLU A 336 7.07 11.70 -7.78
N LYS A 337 6.11 12.50 -7.29
CA LYS A 337 6.08 12.95 -5.91
C LYS A 337 5.86 11.78 -4.93
N GLU A 338 4.92 10.88 -5.23
CA GLU A 338 4.68 9.68 -4.42
C GLU A 338 5.90 8.74 -4.39
N GLU A 339 6.60 8.54 -5.52
CA GLU A 339 7.82 7.75 -5.54
C GLU A 339 8.94 8.40 -4.73
N LYS A 340 9.09 9.72 -4.82
CA LYS A 340 10.08 10.48 -4.05
C LYS A 340 9.80 10.41 -2.55
N ASP A 341 8.53 10.55 -2.14
CA ASP A 341 8.11 10.44 -0.75
C ASP A 341 8.31 9.01 -0.23
N ARG A 342 7.94 7.99 -1.02
CA ARG A 342 8.17 6.57 -0.68
C ARG A 342 9.65 6.24 -0.54
N LYS A 343 10.50 6.79 -1.43
CA LYS A 343 11.95 6.62 -1.35
C LYS A 343 12.53 7.29 -0.10
N ALA A 344 12.10 8.50 0.22
CA ALA A 344 12.51 9.21 1.44
C ALA A 344 12.07 8.44 2.71
N GLU A 345 10.88 7.84 2.71
CA GLU A 345 10.40 7.02 3.83
C GLU A 345 11.21 5.72 4.00
N MET A 346 11.56 5.07 2.88
CA MET A 346 12.44 3.89 2.88
C MET A 346 13.84 4.22 3.38
N GLU A 347 14.43 5.33 2.94
CA GLU A 347 15.73 5.81 3.42
C GLU A 347 15.69 6.11 4.93
N LYS A 348 14.62 6.76 5.43
CA LYS A 348 14.42 6.97 6.88
C LYS A 348 14.32 5.64 7.64
N LYS A 349 13.57 4.66 7.12
CA LYS A 349 13.44 3.31 7.72
C LYS A 349 14.78 2.57 7.74
N GLU A 350 15.59 2.68 6.68
CA GLU A 350 16.93 2.09 6.65
C GLU A 350 17.90 2.76 7.63
N LEU A 351 17.90 4.09 7.70
CA LEU A 351 18.70 4.84 8.66
C LEU A 351 18.31 4.48 10.09
N TYR A 352 17.01 4.34 10.37
CA TYR A 352 16.52 3.89 11.67
C TYR A 352 16.97 2.47 12.01
N LYS A 353 16.87 1.52 11.06
CA LYS A 353 17.38 0.15 11.25
C LYS A 353 18.89 0.13 11.49
N LYS A 354 19.67 0.93 10.77
CA LYS A 354 21.12 1.08 10.98
C LYS A 354 21.42 1.67 12.35
N PHE A 355 20.70 2.70 12.76
CA PHE A 355 20.80 3.31 14.09
C PHE A 355 20.54 2.28 15.21
N LEU A 356 19.46 1.51 15.11
CA LEU A 356 19.16 0.43 16.06
C LEU A 356 20.29 -0.61 16.13
N LYS A 357 20.77 -1.08 14.97
CA LYS A 357 21.84 -2.09 14.89
C LYS A 357 23.16 -1.59 15.49
N ILE A 358 23.55 -0.35 15.22
CA ILE A 358 24.79 0.26 15.76
C ILE A 358 24.73 0.35 17.29
N ASN A 359 23.56 0.63 17.86
CA ASN A 359 23.37 0.75 19.30
C ASN A 359 23.12 -0.60 20.02
N GLY A 360 23.30 -1.73 19.32
CA GLY A 360 23.17 -3.06 19.91
C GLY A 360 21.73 -3.53 20.11
N TRP A 361 20.77 -2.87 19.44
CA TRP A 361 19.41 -3.35 19.36
C TRP A 361 19.32 -4.50 18.36
N THR A 362 18.93 -5.67 18.86
CA THR A 362 18.60 -6.86 18.08
C THR A 362 17.24 -7.38 18.53
N PRO A 363 16.58 -8.28 17.77
CA PRO A 363 15.34 -8.91 18.22
C PRO A 363 15.45 -9.57 19.60
N GLU A 364 16.64 -10.08 19.96
CA GLU A 364 16.94 -10.73 21.24
C GLU A 364 17.18 -9.75 22.39
N THR A 365 17.67 -8.54 22.11
CA THR A 365 17.92 -7.50 23.12
C THR A 365 16.80 -6.48 23.23
N ARG A 366 15.71 -6.64 22.46
CA ARG A 366 14.60 -5.69 22.36
C ARG A 366 14.07 -5.24 23.73
N ASP A 367 13.94 -6.17 24.67
CA ASP A 367 13.37 -5.91 26.01
C ASP A 367 14.29 -5.06 26.91
N GLN A 368 15.55 -4.87 26.49
CA GLN A 368 16.52 -4.02 27.16
C GLN A 368 16.52 -2.59 26.64
N PHE A 369 15.77 -2.28 25.59
CA PHE A 369 15.76 -0.97 24.95
C PHE A 369 14.34 -0.39 24.83
N GLU A 370 14.19 0.89 25.13
CA GLU A 370 12.96 1.65 24.93
C GLU A 370 13.24 2.77 23.92
N SER A 371 12.50 2.82 22.82
CA SER A 371 12.60 3.90 21.83
C SER A 371 11.52 4.95 22.09
N ARG A 372 11.90 6.22 22.20
CA ARG A 372 10.97 7.35 22.29
C ARG A 372 11.15 8.30 21.12
N GLU A 373 10.06 8.71 20.51
CA GLU A 373 10.05 9.76 19.49
C GLU A 373 10.10 11.12 20.17
N VAL A 374 11.09 11.93 19.82
CA VAL A 374 11.29 13.30 20.32
C VAL A 374 11.25 14.27 19.15
N GLU A 375 11.07 15.56 19.42
CA GLU A 375 11.01 16.59 18.39
C GLU A 375 12.33 16.61 17.58
N GLY A 376 12.31 16.02 16.39
CA GLY A 376 13.46 15.91 15.49
C GLY A 376 14.21 14.57 15.47
N GLY A 377 13.78 13.52 16.19
CA GLY A 377 14.45 12.22 16.11
C GLY A 377 13.91 11.13 17.05
N TYR A 378 14.73 10.09 17.25
CA TYR A 378 14.44 8.99 18.16
C TYR A 378 15.53 8.88 19.23
N GLU A 379 15.13 8.82 20.50
CA GLU A 379 15.99 8.46 21.62
C GLU A 379 15.88 6.97 21.91
N LEU A 380 17.03 6.31 22.07
CA LEU A 380 17.09 4.90 22.43
C LEU A 380 17.64 4.76 23.86
N TRP A 381 16.79 4.34 24.78
CA TRP A 381 17.10 4.19 26.19
C TRP A 381 17.44 2.74 26.50
N LYS A 382 18.62 2.47 27.07
CA LYS A 382 19.01 1.12 27.49
C LYS A 382 18.71 0.91 28.97
N LYS A 383 17.97 -0.13 29.30
CA LYS A 383 17.71 -0.56 30.67
C LYS A 383 19.00 -1.08 31.31
N VAL A 384 19.49 -0.36 32.31
CA VAL A 384 20.77 -0.69 32.98
C VAL A 384 20.57 -1.61 34.19
N GLY A 385 19.39 -1.56 34.82
CA GLY A 385 19.04 -2.41 35.96
C GLY A 385 17.65 -2.09 36.50
N VAL A 386 17.14 -2.96 37.37
CA VAL A 386 15.88 -2.74 38.11
C VAL A 386 16.21 -2.76 39.58
N PHE A 387 16.02 -1.64 40.27
CA PHE A 387 16.14 -1.57 41.72
C PHE A 387 14.77 -1.79 42.35
N LYS A 388 14.56 -2.96 42.96
CA LYS A 388 13.35 -3.25 43.75
C LYS A 388 13.49 -2.55 45.09
N LYS A 389 12.55 -1.63 45.36
CA LYS A 389 12.52 -0.80 46.56
C LYS A 389 12.13 -1.59 47.79
#